data_AF-A0A8B6G2C0-F1
#
_entry.id   AF-A0A8B6G2C0-F1
#
_cell.length_a   1.000
_cell.length_b   1.000
_cell.length_c   1.000
_cell.angle_alpha   90.00
_cell.angle_beta   90.00
_cell.angle_gamma   90.00
#
_symmetry.space_group_name_H-M   'P 1'
#
loop_
_entity.id
_entity.type
_entity.pdbx_description
1 polymer ?
#
loop_
_entity_poly.entity_id
_entity_poly.type
_entity_poly.pdbx_seq_one_letter_code
_entity_poly.pdbx_strand_id
1 'polypeptide(L)'
;MDIKTFVDSVNYVTQLEPRNAFSGGRTEAFKLYHEAKDGEQIKYYDVTPLYPFINKTEKVVLGHPTIITENFDNISKYEGLIKCCVQAPRGLYITVLPTKINNKLMFSLCRTCTELQQTITCLHTKTERAITGTWVTDELKKAKEKGYIVEKNIRSLAFQ
;
A
#
# COMPACT_ATOMS: atom_id res chain seq x y z
N MET A 1 12.83 -8.98 -32.76
CA MET A 1 12.42 -8.64 -31.37
C MET A 1 12.26 -9.97 -30.65
N ASP A 2 13.06 -10.22 -29.61
CA ASP A 2 12.99 -11.47 -28.85
C ASP A 2 11.66 -11.57 -28.08
N ILE A 3 11.16 -12.78 -27.85
CA ILE A 3 9.90 -13.03 -27.12
C ILE A 3 9.94 -12.39 -25.74
N LYS A 4 11.09 -12.42 -25.07
CA LYS A 4 11.25 -11.79 -23.76
C LYS A 4 11.05 -10.28 -23.85
N THR A 5 11.70 -9.62 -24.81
CA THR A 5 11.52 -8.18 -25.06
C THR A 5 10.08 -7.84 -25.46
N PHE A 6 9.41 -8.72 -26.20
CA PHE A 6 8.00 -8.54 -26.54
C PHE A 6 7.09 -8.68 -25.32
N VAL A 7 7.25 -9.73 -24.52
CA VAL A 7 6.47 -9.94 -23.29
C VAL A 7 6.70 -8.80 -22.30
N ASP A 8 7.94 -8.33 -22.14
CA ASP A 8 8.26 -7.17 -21.29
C ASP A 8 7.68 -5.86 -21.84
N SER A 9 7.53 -5.73 -23.17
CA SER A 9 6.88 -4.58 -23.81
C SER A 9 5.35 -4.60 -23.69
N VAL A 10 4.76 -5.79 -23.50
CA VAL A 10 3.33 -5.94 -23.27
C VAL A 10 3.09 -5.72 -21.78
N ASN A 11 2.34 -4.67 -21.45
CA ASN A 11 1.98 -4.34 -20.06
C ASN A 11 0.90 -5.34 -19.56
N TYR A 12 1.30 -6.61 -19.38
CA TYR A 12 0.40 -7.70 -19.01
C TYR A 12 0.02 -7.58 -17.54
N VAL A 13 -1.19 -7.09 -17.28
CA VAL A 13 -1.73 -7.03 -15.92
C VAL A 13 -2.26 -8.41 -15.55
N THR A 14 -1.63 -9.08 -14.59
CA THR A 14 -2.14 -10.33 -14.00
C THR A 14 -3.46 -10.07 -13.26
N GLN A 15 -4.26 -11.11 -13.03
CA GLN A 15 -5.50 -10.99 -12.24
C GLN A 15 -5.23 -10.44 -10.83
N LEU A 16 -6.25 -9.82 -10.24
CA LEU A 16 -6.21 -9.38 -8.85
C LEU A 16 -6.34 -10.61 -7.95
N GLU A 17 -5.40 -10.77 -7.03
CA GLU A 17 -5.40 -11.87 -6.05
C GLU A 17 -5.74 -11.29 -4.67
N PRO A 18 -6.90 -11.60 -4.08
CA PRO A 18 -7.36 -11.00 -2.82
C PRO A 18 -6.36 -11.15 -1.67
N ARG A 19 -5.63 -12.27 -1.62
CA ARG A 19 -4.63 -12.54 -0.57
C ARG A 19 -3.47 -11.54 -0.57
N ASN A 20 -3.23 -10.85 -1.67
CA ASN A 20 -2.18 -9.83 -1.75
C ASN A 20 -2.51 -8.58 -0.94
N ALA A 21 -3.80 -8.25 -0.76
CA ALA A 21 -4.24 -7.15 0.10
C ALA A 21 -4.22 -7.51 1.59
N PHE A 22 -4.12 -8.80 1.92
CA PHE A 22 -4.11 -9.24 3.30
C PHE A 22 -2.72 -9.06 3.95
N SER A 23 -2.65 -8.13 4.89
CA SER A 23 -1.46 -7.81 5.69
C SER A 23 -1.78 -7.89 7.18
N GLY A 24 -0.76 -8.19 7.99
CA GLY A 24 -0.87 -8.15 9.45
C GLY A 24 -0.81 -6.72 10.00
N GLY A 25 -0.63 -6.61 11.31
CA GLY A 25 -0.42 -5.31 11.97
C GLY A 25 0.85 -4.58 11.48
N ARG A 26 0.85 -3.25 11.63
CA ARG A 26 2.04 -2.43 11.40
C ARG A 26 2.97 -2.51 12.60
N THR A 27 4.21 -2.90 12.36
CA THR A 27 5.31 -2.78 13.32
C THR A 27 6.41 -1.95 12.69
N GLU A 28 6.73 -0.82 13.28
CA GLU A 28 7.76 0.10 12.79
C GLU A 28 8.56 0.69 13.95
N ALA A 29 9.88 0.67 13.81
CA ALA A 29 10.79 1.21 14.81
C ALA A 29 11.39 2.53 14.29
N PHE A 30 11.06 3.64 14.94
CA PHE A 30 11.67 4.95 14.66
C PHE A 30 12.98 5.17 15.43
N LYS A 31 13.13 4.50 16.57
CA LYS A 31 14.32 4.55 17.43
C LYS A 31 14.48 3.20 18.12
N LEU A 32 15.64 2.58 17.99
CA LEU A 32 15.90 1.24 18.55
C LEU A 32 16.02 1.25 20.07
N TYR A 33 16.61 2.31 20.64
CA TYR A 33 16.76 2.48 22.08
C TYR A 33 16.66 3.96 22.45
N HIS A 34 15.92 4.25 23.52
CA HIS A 34 15.82 5.59 24.09
C HIS A 34 15.72 5.52 25.61
N GLU A 35 16.61 6.24 26.26
CA GLU A 35 16.52 6.55 27.68
C GLU A 35 15.93 7.95 27.85
N ALA A 36 14.97 8.11 28.76
CA ALA A 36 14.36 9.41 29.05
C ALA A 36 15.35 10.31 29.81
N LYS A 37 15.51 11.55 29.35
CA LYS A 37 16.31 12.57 30.06
C LYS A 37 15.54 13.18 31.24
N ASP A 38 16.23 13.96 32.06
CA ASP A 38 15.58 14.73 33.13
C ASP A 38 14.47 15.62 32.58
N GLY A 39 13.24 15.43 33.10
CA GLY A 39 12.05 16.15 32.66
C GLY A 39 11.38 15.58 31.40
N GLU A 40 11.94 14.54 30.77
CA GLU A 40 11.34 13.84 29.64
C GLU A 40 10.43 12.69 30.12
N GLN A 41 9.29 12.49 29.46
CA GLN A 41 8.37 11.38 29.74
C GLN A 41 8.13 10.56 28.48
N ILE A 42 8.32 9.24 28.58
CA ILE A 42 7.92 8.29 27.55
C ILE A 42 6.48 7.88 27.83
N LYS A 43 5.57 8.19 26.92
CA LYS A 43 4.15 7.85 27.02
C LYS A 43 3.84 6.66 26.12
N TYR A 44 3.03 5.74 26.62
CA TYR A 44 2.53 4.60 25.87
C TYR A 44 1.01 4.74 25.69
N TYR A 45 0.54 4.42 24.50
CA TYR A 45 -0.88 4.39 24.16
C TYR A 45 -1.19 3.03 23.53
N ASP A 46 -2.19 2.35 24.07
CA ASP A 46 -2.69 1.09 23.55
C ASP A 46 -4.18 1.18 23.22
N VAL A 47 -4.57 0.50 22.15
CA VAL A 47 -5.97 0.34 21.76
C VAL A 47 -6.36 -1.11 22.01
N THR A 48 -6.97 -1.36 23.16
CA THR A 48 -7.37 -2.70 23.59
C THR A 48 -8.90 -2.82 23.67
N PRO A 49 -9.57 -3.67 22.87
CA PRO A 49 -9.04 -4.56 21.82
C PRO A 49 -9.29 -4.02 20.39
N LEU A 50 -8.23 -3.61 19.68
CA LEU A 50 -8.33 -3.02 18.33
C LEU A 50 -9.13 -3.86 17.33
N TYR A 51 -8.75 -5.11 17.07
CA TYR A 51 -9.41 -5.93 16.04
C TYR A 51 -10.90 -6.20 16.36
N PRO A 52 -11.29 -6.64 17.57
CA PRO A 52 -12.70 -6.79 17.92
C PRO A 52 -13.50 -5.48 17.83
N PHE A 53 -12.89 -4.35 18.20
CA PHE A 53 -13.56 -3.05 18.08
C PHE A 53 -13.87 -2.75 16.61
N ILE A 54 -12.87 -2.84 15.73
CA ILE A 54 -13.02 -2.61 14.29
C ILE A 54 -14.04 -3.57 13.68
N ASN A 55 -13.98 -4.87 14.00
CA ASN A 55 -14.95 -5.86 13.51
C ASN A 55 -16.40 -5.59 13.96
N LYS A 56 -16.58 -4.86 15.08
CA LYS A 56 -17.90 -4.48 15.60
C LYS A 56 -18.41 -3.17 15.01
N THR A 57 -17.54 -2.20 14.77
CA THR A 57 -17.94 -0.82 14.43
C THR A 57 -17.77 -0.45 12.97
N GLU A 58 -16.81 -1.05 12.28
CA GLU A 58 -16.49 -0.72 10.90
C GLU A 58 -17.30 -1.55 9.90
N LYS A 59 -17.37 -1.03 8.67
CA LYS A 59 -17.97 -1.76 7.54
C LYS A 59 -17.20 -3.05 7.26
N VAL A 60 -17.94 -4.11 7.02
CA VAL A 60 -17.41 -5.37 6.48
C VAL A 60 -18.04 -5.60 5.13
N VAL A 61 -17.20 -6.01 4.21
CA VAL A 61 -17.61 -6.36 2.85
C VAL A 61 -18.28 -7.73 2.86
N LEU A 62 -19.51 -7.82 2.36
CA LEU A 62 -20.29 -9.05 2.27
C LEU A 62 -20.72 -9.32 0.82
N GLY A 63 -20.94 -10.60 0.48
CA GLY A 63 -21.46 -10.99 -0.82
C GLY A 63 -20.40 -11.21 -1.91
N HIS A 64 -20.88 -11.35 -3.15
CA HIS A 64 -20.03 -11.61 -4.32
C HIS A 64 -19.48 -10.31 -4.91
N PRO A 65 -18.17 -10.22 -5.19
CA PRO A 65 -17.60 -9.03 -5.81
C PRO A 65 -18.04 -8.91 -7.28
N THR A 66 -18.26 -7.68 -7.71
CA THR A 66 -18.30 -7.28 -9.10
C THR A 66 -16.88 -6.98 -9.58
N ILE A 67 -16.48 -7.64 -10.67
CA ILE A 67 -15.17 -7.45 -11.28
C ILE A 67 -15.25 -6.25 -12.23
N ILE A 68 -14.40 -5.24 -12.01
CA ILE A 68 -14.29 -4.06 -12.87
C ILE A 68 -12.90 -4.02 -13.47
N THR A 69 -12.84 -4.01 -14.80
CA THR A 69 -11.58 -4.08 -15.57
C THR A 69 -11.32 -2.85 -16.42
N GLU A 70 -12.31 -1.98 -16.59
CA GLU A 70 -12.25 -0.80 -17.46
C GLU A 70 -13.15 0.32 -16.95
N ASN A 71 -13.00 1.53 -17.52
CA ASN A 71 -13.82 2.71 -17.21
C ASN A 71 -13.87 3.05 -15.70
N PHE A 72 -12.70 3.00 -15.05
CA PHE A 72 -12.58 3.34 -13.64
C PHE A 72 -12.95 4.81 -13.37
N ASP A 73 -13.83 4.98 -12.40
CA ASP A 73 -14.19 6.26 -11.82
C ASP A 73 -13.20 6.62 -10.69
N ASN A 74 -13.47 7.70 -9.97
CA ASN A 74 -12.72 8.06 -8.79
C ASN A 74 -12.77 6.94 -7.74
N ILE A 75 -11.59 6.60 -7.20
CA ILE A 75 -11.39 5.56 -6.17
C ILE A 75 -12.33 5.73 -4.96
N SER A 76 -12.74 6.96 -4.67
CA SER A 76 -13.70 7.26 -3.60
C SER A 76 -15.05 6.57 -3.76
N LYS A 77 -15.43 6.16 -4.97
CA LYS A 77 -16.71 5.51 -5.28
C LYS A 77 -16.67 3.98 -5.14
N TYR A 78 -15.50 3.41 -4.90
CA TYR A 78 -15.34 1.97 -4.78
C TYR A 78 -15.19 1.55 -3.33
N GLU A 79 -15.76 0.38 -3.03
CA GLU A 79 -15.52 -0.39 -1.82
C GLU A 79 -15.03 -1.78 -2.20
N GLY A 80 -13.96 -2.26 -1.58
CA GLY A 80 -13.37 -3.56 -1.92
C GLY A 80 -11.87 -3.54 -2.07
N LEU A 81 -11.39 -4.27 -3.08
CA LEU A 81 -9.98 -4.45 -3.38
C LEU A 81 -9.63 -3.83 -4.73
N ILE A 82 -8.51 -3.12 -4.77
CA ILE A 82 -8.00 -2.51 -5.99
C ILE A 82 -6.56 -2.93 -6.18
N LYS A 83 -6.26 -3.43 -7.37
CA LYS A 83 -4.90 -3.62 -7.87
C LYS A 83 -4.55 -2.45 -8.77
N CYS A 84 -3.52 -1.71 -8.41
CA CYS A 84 -3.08 -0.55 -9.15
C CYS A 84 -1.58 -0.32 -8.97
N CYS A 85 -1.07 0.63 -9.75
CA CYS A 85 0.27 1.19 -9.57
C CYS A 85 0.12 2.55 -8.87
N VAL A 86 0.95 2.82 -7.87
CA VAL A 86 0.95 4.08 -7.12
C VAL A 86 2.33 4.72 -7.09
N GLN A 87 2.36 6.04 -7.11
CA GLN A 87 3.55 6.83 -6.86
C GLN A 87 3.42 7.51 -5.50
N ALA A 88 4.30 7.15 -4.57
CA ALA A 88 4.33 7.78 -3.27
C ALA A 88 4.96 9.18 -3.34
N PRO A 89 4.52 10.12 -2.49
CA PRO A 89 5.20 11.42 -2.34
C PRO A 89 6.64 11.22 -1.83
N ARG A 90 7.48 12.24 -1.98
CA ARG A 90 8.82 12.25 -1.36
C ARG A 90 8.71 12.76 0.08
N GLY A 91 9.54 12.22 0.97
CA GLY A 91 9.70 12.74 2.34
C GLY A 91 8.51 12.52 3.28
N LEU A 92 7.62 11.57 2.98
CA LEU A 92 6.51 11.24 3.89
C LEU A 92 7.03 10.42 5.08
N TYR A 93 6.90 10.97 6.28
CA TYR A 93 7.44 10.37 7.51
C TYR A 93 6.76 9.04 7.88
N ILE A 94 5.43 9.01 7.89
CA ILE A 94 4.64 7.80 8.11
C ILE A 94 4.01 7.38 6.79
N THR A 95 4.61 6.38 6.17
CA THR A 95 4.15 5.77 4.92
C THR A 95 2.82 5.04 5.12
N VAL A 96 1.96 5.01 4.10
CA VAL A 96 0.58 4.51 4.26
C VAL A 96 0.43 3.07 3.78
N LEU A 97 0.86 2.79 2.55
CA LEU A 97 0.51 1.55 1.87
C LEU A 97 1.45 0.39 2.24
N PRO A 98 0.92 -0.75 2.73
CA PRO A 98 1.70 -1.95 2.94
C PRO A 98 2.07 -2.59 1.61
N THR A 99 3.28 -3.12 1.51
CA THR A 99 3.79 -3.83 0.32
C THR A 99 4.61 -5.04 0.75
N LYS A 100 4.46 -6.16 0.05
CA LYS A 100 5.31 -7.33 0.28
C LYS A 100 6.49 -7.28 -0.68
N ILE A 101 7.67 -6.91 -0.18
CA ILE A 101 8.91 -6.82 -0.95
C ILE A 101 9.94 -7.70 -0.25
N ASN A 102 10.65 -8.54 -1.01
CA ASN A 102 11.62 -9.50 -0.47
C ASN A 102 11.04 -10.38 0.65
N ASN A 103 9.80 -10.86 0.46
CA ASN A 103 9.03 -11.65 1.44
C ASN A 103 8.80 -10.99 2.81
N LYS A 104 8.94 -9.67 2.90
CA LYS A 104 8.70 -8.89 4.11
C LYS A 104 7.61 -7.84 3.88
N LEU A 105 6.82 -7.58 4.91
CA LEU A 105 5.87 -6.47 4.92
C LEU A 105 6.63 -5.16 5.12
N MET A 106 6.61 -4.31 4.11
CA MET A 106 7.32 -3.04 4.06
C MET A 106 6.34 -1.90 3.78
N PHE A 107 6.59 -0.73 4.36
CA PHE A 107 5.83 0.48 4.07
C PHE A 107 6.73 1.51 3.40
N SER A 108 6.78 1.46 2.07
CA SER A 108 7.86 2.08 1.29
C SER A 108 7.41 3.28 0.46
N LEU A 109 8.34 4.22 0.21
CA LEU A 109 8.14 5.36 -0.72
C LEU A 109 8.76 5.15 -2.11
N CYS A 110 9.51 4.07 -2.27
CA CYS A 110 10.17 3.69 -3.52
C CYS A 110 10.32 2.18 -3.55
N ARG A 111 9.77 1.54 -4.59
CA ARG A 111 9.93 0.11 -4.82
C ARG A 111 11.41 -0.28 -4.90
N THR A 112 12.17 0.31 -5.83
CA THR A 112 13.58 -0.01 -6.06
C THR A 112 14.46 0.21 -4.82
N CYS A 113 14.22 1.26 -4.03
CA CYS A 113 15.00 1.46 -2.79
C CYS A 113 14.81 0.32 -1.79
N THR A 114 13.59 -0.18 -1.70
CA THR A 114 13.24 -1.26 -0.77
C THR A 114 13.78 -2.60 -1.25
N GLU A 115 13.68 -2.86 -2.56
CA GLU A 115 14.22 -4.07 -3.19
C GLU A 115 15.73 -4.16 -2.99
N LEU A 116 16.44 -3.05 -3.21
CA LEU A 116 17.89 -2.94 -3.05
C LEU A 116 18.36 -2.71 -1.61
N GLN A 117 17.43 -2.54 -0.66
CA GLN A 117 17.72 -2.21 0.74
C GLN A 117 18.70 -1.02 0.91
N GLN A 118 18.61 -0.03 0.03
CA GLN A 118 19.54 1.10 0.05
C GLN A 118 19.21 2.08 1.18
N THR A 119 20.26 2.67 1.75
CA THR A 119 20.16 3.64 2.85
C THR A 119 20.49 5.08 2.42
N ILE A 120 20.86 5.28 1.15
CA ILE A 120 21.19 6.59 0.58
C ILE A 120 19.95 7.35 0.10
N THR A 121 20.12 8.64 -0.17
CA THR A 121 19.09 9.48 -0.77
C THR A 121 18.61 8.91 -2.10
N CYS A 122 17.30 8.68 -2.21
CA CYS A 122 16.68 8.11 -3.40
C CYS A 122 16.73 9.07 -4.61
N LEU A 123 17.45 8.68 -5.66
CA LEU A 123 17.53 9.41 -6.95
C LEU A 123 16.68 8.78 -8.06
N HIS A 124 15.94 7.71 -7.76
CA HIS A 124 15.11 7.00 -8.74
C HIS A 124 14.03 7.89 -9.35
N THR A 125 13.75 7.63 -10.62
CA THR A 125 12.68 8.23 -11.41
C THR A 125 11.30 7.84 -10.89
N LYS A 126 10.25 8.51 -11.36
CA LYS A 126 8.87 8.20 -10.95
C LYS A 126 8.50 6.74 -11.23
N THR A 127 8.89 6.22 -12.40
CA THR A 127 8.60 4.85 -12.83
C THR A 127 9.31 3.80 -11.99
N GLU A 128 10.58 4.02 -11.66
CA GLU A 128 11.35 3.11 -10.79
C GLU A 128 10.83 3.12 -9.35
N ARG A 129 10.37 4.29 -8.88
CA ARG A 129 9.77 4.43 -7.54
C ARG A 129 8.41 3.79 -7.43
N ALA A 130 7.69 3.66 -8.54
CA ALA A 130 6.30 3.25 -8.56
C ALA A 130 6.11 1.84 -7.97
N ILE A 131 5.04 1.70 -7.19
CA ILE A 131 4.73 0.49 -6.44
C ILE A 131 3.44 -0.09 -7.04
N THR A 132 3.51 -1.32 -7.52
CA THR A 132 2.33 -2.07 -7.95
C THR A 132 1.92 -3.03 -6.84
N GLY A 133 0.66 -3.00 -6.46
CA GLY A 133 0.14 -3.82 -5.37
C GLY A 133 -1.37 -3.96 -5.44
N THR A 134 -1.92 -4.67 -4.46
CA THR A 134 -3.35 -4.81 -4.25
C THR A 134 -3.66 -4.36 -2.84
N TRP A 135 -4.61 -3.45 -2.69
CA TRP A 135 -4.96 -2.81 -1.42
C TRP A 135 -6.46 -2.74 -1.24
N VAL A 136 -6.89 -2.59 0.02
CA VAL A 136 -8.28 -2.22 0.27
C VAL A 136 -8.53 -0.77 -0.14
N THR A 137 -9.74 -0.46 -0.55
CA THR A 137 -10.14 0.89 -1.00
C THR A 137 -9.83 1.96 0.04
N ASP A 138 -10.00 1.67 1.33
CA ASP A 138 -9.77 2.63 2.41
C ASP A 138 -8.28 2.98 2.59
N GLU A 139 -7.37 2.02 2.40
CA GLU A 139 -5.93 2.28 2.37
C GLU A 139 -5.55 3.22 1.23
N LEU A 140 -6.14 3.01 0.04
CA LEU A 140 -5.89 3.88 -1.12
C LEU A 140 -6.49 5.27 -0.97
N LYS A 141 -7.70 5.37 -0.40
CA LYS A 141 -8.31 6.67 -0.05
C LYS A 141 -7.37 7.43 0.90
N LYS A 142 -6.86 6.75 1.94
CA LYS A 142 -5.91 7.35 2.89
C LYS A 142 -4.58 7.72 2.22
N ALA A 143 -4.07 6.90 1.32
CA ALA A 143 -2.85 7.18 0.57
C ALA A 143 -3.03 8.43 -0.30
N LYS A 144 -4.18 8.57 -0.98
CA LYS A 144 -4.50 9.76 -1.77
C LYS A 144 -4.52 11.03 -0.92
N GLU A 145 -5.12 10.99 0.28
CA GLU A 145 -5.06 12.11 1.25
C GLU A 145 -3.62 12.48 1.65
N LYS A 146 -2.73 11.50 1.73
CA LYS A 146 -1.31 11.70 2.05
C LYS A 146 -0.45 12.06 0.83
N GLY A 147 -1.06 12.30 -0.33
CA GLY A 147 -0.37 12.78 -1.54
C GLY A 147 0.14 11.68 -2.47
N TYR A 148 -0.32 10.44 -2.33
CA TYR A 148 -0.03 9.39 -3.30
C TYR A 148 -0.82 9.64 -4.59
N ILE A 149 -0.18 9.35 -5.72
CA ILE A 149 -0.81 9.40 -7.05
C ILE A 149 -1.10 7.96 -7.48
N VAL A 150 -2.35 7.68 -7.86
CA VAL A 150 -2.75 6.36 -8.37
C VAL A 150 -2.77 6.39 -9.90
N GLU A 151 -2.03 5.50 -10.55
CA GLU A 151 -1.93 5.41 -12.00
C GLU A 151 -3.07 4.58 -12.62
N LYS A 152 -3.33 4.79 -13.92
CA LYS A 152 -4.53 4.32 -14.64
C LYS A 152 -4.59 2.81 -14.95
N ASN A 153 -3.54 2.03 -14.68
CA ASN A 153 -3.55 0.58 -14.90
C ASN A 153 -4.20 -0.14 -13.70
N ILE A 154 -5.51 0.04 -13.57
CA ILE A 154 -6.30 -0.42 -12.43
C ILE A 154 -7.04 -1.71 -12.82
N ARG A 155 -7.12 -2.67 -11.90
CA ARG A 155 -8.14 -3.73 -11.87
C ARG A 155 -8.77 -3.70 -10.49
N SER A 156 -10.10 -3.72 -10.39
CA SER A 156 -10.76 -3.75 -9.08
C SER A 156 -11.73 -4.91 -8.94
N LEU A 157 -11.79 -5.42 -7.72
CA LEU A 157 -12.91 -6.19 -7.20
C LEU A 157 -13.69 -5.23 -6.33
N ALA A 158 -14.80 -4.71 -6.86
CA ALA A 158 -15.72 -3.90 -6.08
C ALA A 158 -16.72 -4.84 -5.41
N PHE A 159 -17.00 -4.60 -4.15
CA PHE A 159 -18.07 -5.29 -3.44
C PHE A 159 -19.13 -4.23 -3.11
N GLN A 160 -20.39 -4.55 -3.42
CA GLN A 160 -21.54 -3.68 -3.19
C GLN A 160 -22.04 -3.83 -1.76
#